data_AF-I3YT28-F1
#
_entry.id   AF-I3YT28-F1
#
_cell.length_a   1.000
_cell.length_b   1.000
_cell.length_c   1.000
_cell.angle_alpha   90.00
_cell.angle_beta   90.00
_cell.angle_gamma   90.00
#
_symmetry.space_group_name_H-M   'P 1'
#
loop_
_entity.id
_entity.type
_entity.pdbx_description
1 polymer ?
#
loop_
_entity_poly.entity_id
_entity_poly.type
_entity_poly.pdbx_seq_one_letter_code
_entity_poly.pdbx_strand_id
1 'polypeptide(L)'
;MKLLKSKQPQFAVAVRKTMKNIIILFSIIILGSLSSCTVVKEYEKVKLNDPDMALSDKAVDRFEINAQAYREAASGANGGKTGGGCGCN
;
A
#
# COMPACT_ATOMS: atom_id res chain seq x y z
N MET A 1 47.72 -37.32 -7.24
CA MET A 1 46.95 -36.21 -6.60
C MET A 1 46.26 -35.33 -7.67
N LYS A 2 45.31 -35.89 -8.44
CA LYS A 2 44.54 -35.14 -9.48
C LYS A 2 43.03 -35.43 -9.45
N LEU A 3 42.54 -36.20 -8.46
CA LEU A 3 41.15 -36.68 -8.41
C LEU A 3 40.20 -35.82 -7.55
N LEU A 4 40.69 -34.78 -6.85
CA LEU A 4 39.85 -33.91 -6.02
C LEU A 4 39.37 -32.63 -6.72
N LYS A 5 39.79 -32.39 -7.98
CA LYS A 5 39.45 -31.16 -8.73
C LYS A 5 38.25 -31.31 -9.68
N SER A 6 37.78 -32.53 -9.94
CA SER A 6 36.62 -32.81 -10.82
C SER A 6 35.26 -32.80 -10.12
N LYS A 7 35.21 -32.88 -8.78
CA LYS A 7 33.95 -32.82 -7.99
C LYS A 7 33.45 -31.40 -7.69
N GLN A 8 34.33 -30.40 -7.79
CA GLN A 8 34.04 -29.00 -7.47
C GLN A 8 33.00 -28.32 -8.39
N PRO A 9 32.91 -28.58 -9.72
CA PRO A 9 31.89 -27.93 -10.56
C PRO A 9 30.47 -28.46 -10.32
N GLN A 10 30.33 -29.74 -9.95
CA GLN A 10 29.02 -30.37 -9.72
C GLN A 10 28.36 -29.86 -8.42
N PHE A 11 29.14 -29.66 -7.36
CA PHE A 11 28.63 -29.15 -6.08
C PHE A 11 28.17 -27.69 -6.17
N ALA A 12 28.93 -26.82 -6.84
CA ALA A 12 28.56 -25.42 -7.02
C ALA A 12 27.28 -25.24 -7.89
N VAL A 13 27.10 -26.07 -8.92
CA VAL A 13 25.88 -26.08 -9.76
C VAL A 13 24.68 -26.60 -8.98
N ALA A 14 24.86 -27.62 -8.13
CA ALA A 14 23.81 -28.14 -7.26
C ALA A 14 23.34 -27.11 -6.22
N VAL A 15 24.28 -26.40 -5.57
CA VAL A 15 24.00 -25.32 -4.62
C VAL A 15 23.29 -24.14 -5.29
N ARG A 16 23.72 -23.73 -6.49
CA ARG A 16 23.03 -22.66 -7.26
C ARG A 16 21.59 -23.04 -7.63
N LYS A 17 21.35 -24.33 -7.90
CA LYS A 17 20.01 -24.86 -8.23
C LYS A 17 19.11 -24.95 -7.00
N THR A 18 19.63 -25.32 -5.83
CA THR A 18 18.87 -25.30 -4.57
C THR A 18 18.54 -23.88 -4.15
N MET A 19 19.50 -22.95 -4.21
CA MET A 19 19.27 -21.53 -3.88
C MET A 19 18.21 -20.90 -4.81
N LYS A 20 18.25 -21.19 -6.11
CA LYS A 20 17.23 -20.72 -7.07
C LYS A 20 15.84 -21.28 -6.77
N ASN A 21 15.73 -22.55 -6.39
CA ASN A 21 14.44 -23.16 -6.03
C ASN A 21 13.88 -22.60 -4.71
N ILE A 22 14.74 -22.29 -3.73
CA ILE A 22 14.33 -21.64 -2.47
C ILE A 22 13.80 -20.22 -2.74
N ILE A 23 14.47 -19.45 -3.60
CA ILE A 23 14.02 -18.10 -3.98
C ILE A 23 12.66 -18.14 -4.68
N ILE A 24 12.44 -19.11 -5.58
CA ILE A 24 11.16 -19.29 -6.27
C ILE A 24 10.04 -19.65 -5.29
N LEU A 25 10.29 -20.56 -4.35
CA LEU A 25 9.31 -20.92 -3.32
C LEU A 25 8.96 -19.73 -2.43
N PHE A 26 9.96 -18.93 -2.03
CA PHE A 26 9.75 -17.74 -1.21
C PHE A 26 8.94 -16.66 -1.96
N SER A 27 9.20 -16.45 -3.26
CA SER A 27 8.44 -15.47 -4.05
C SER A 27 6.97 -15.87 -4.20
N ILE A 28 6.67 -17.16 -4.37
CA ILE A 28 5.29 -17.66 -4.48
C ILE A 28 4.52 -17.41 -3.17
N ILE A 29 5.16 -17.64 -2.02
CA ILE A 29 4.55 -17.41 -0.70
C ILE A 29 4.22 -15.92 -0.50
N ILE A 30 5.16 -15.03 -0.87
CA ILE A 30 4.94 -13.57 -0.77
C ILE A 30 3.78 -13.13 -1.66
N LEU A 31 3.73 -13.58 -2.92
CA LEU A 31 2.64 -13.21 -3.84
C LEU A 31 1.26 -13.68 -3.32
N GLY A 32 1.18 -14.85 -2.69
CA GLY A 32 -0.07 -15.35 -2.10
C GLY A 32 -0.58 -14.50 -0.94
N SER A 33 0.31 -13.93 -0.12
CA SER A 33 -0.06 -13.15 1.06
C SER A 33 -0.75 -11.81 0.76
N LEU A 34 -0.61 -11.29 -0.46
CA LEU A 34 -1.17 -10.00 -0.88
C LEU A 34 -2.62 -10.10 -1.40
N SER A 35 -3.18 -11.31 -1.50
CA SER A 35 -4.50 -11.56 -2.13
C SER A 35 -5.73 -11.32 -1.23
N SER A 36 -5.54 -10.89 0.03
CA SER A 36 -6.64 -10.74 1.00
C SER A 36 -7.44 -9.44 0.87
N CYS A 37 -7.09 -8.53 -0.03
CA CYS A 37 -7.81 -7.26 -0.19
C CYS A 37 -9.14 -7.46 -0.91
N THR A 38 -10.26 -7.32 -0.20
CA THR A 38 -11.61 -7.40 -0.76
C THR A 38 -12.28 -6.03 -0.83
N VAL A 39 -12.98 -5.74 -1.92
CA VAL A 39 -13.78 -4.52 -2.05
C VAL A 39 -15.03 -4.63 -1.17
N VAL A 40 -15.12 -3.78 -0.14
CA VAL A 40 -16.27 -3.69 0.75
C VAL A 40 -17.38 -2.90 0.06
N LYS A 41 -18.63 -3.36 0.16
CA LYS A 41 -19.77 -2.68 -0.43
C LYS A 41 -20.01 -1.34 0.25
N GLU A 42 -20.47 -0.34 -0.49
CA GLU A 42 -20.57 1.05 0.00
C GLU A 42 -21.34 1.19 1.31
N TYR A 43 -22.46 0.48 1.45
CA TYR A 43 -23.30 0.52 2.64
C TYR A 43 -22.68 -0.17 3.87
N GLU A 44 -21.72 -1.10 3.67
CA GLU A 44 -20.99 -1.77 4.75
C GLU A 44 -19.88 -0.86 5.30
N LYS A 45 -19.40 0.11 4.50
CA LYS A 45 -18.39 1.07 4.93
C LYS A 45 -18.88 1.95 6.08
N VAL A 46 -20.20 2.23 6.18
CA VAL A 46 -20.79 3.00 7.28
C VAL A 46 -20.51 2.36 8.66
N LYS A 47 -20.36 1.04 8.72
CA LYS A 47 -20.04 0.32 9.98
C LYS A 47 -18.55 0.28 10.30
N LEU A 48 -17.70 0.50 9.31
CA LEU A 48 -16.24 0.53 9.43
C LEU A 48 -15.72 1.97 9.61
N ASN A 49 -16.50 2.97 9.22
CA ASN A 49 -16.11 4.36 9.25
C ASN A 49 -16.06 4.86 10.71
N ASP A 50 -14.88 5.29 11.15
CA ASP A 50 -14.72 6.03 12.39
C ASP A 50 -15.33 7.44 12.19
N PRO A 51 -15.95 8.06 13.21
CA PRO A 51 -16.38 9.46 13.13
C PRO A 51 -15.29 10.44 12.65
N ASP A 52 -14.01 10.15 12.89
CA ASP A 52 -12.89 10.97 12.40
C ASP A 52 -12.55 10.75 10.91
N MET A 53 -13.11 9.72 10.26
CA MET A 53 -12.95 9.47 8.82
C MET A 53 -13.96 10.22 7.95
N ALA A 54 -14.85 11.01 8.56
CA ALA A 54 -15.71 11.91 7.80
C ALA A 54 -14.82 12.93 7.05
N LEU A 55 -14.98 13.01 5.73
CA LEU A 55 -14.37 14.03 4.87
C LEU A 55 -15.03 15.41 5.11
N SER A 56 -15.30 15.77 6.36
CA SER A 56 -15.88 17.07 6.71
C SER A 56 -15.09 17.63 7.87
N ASP A 57 -14.73 18.90 7.73
CA ASP A 57 -14.00 19.63 8.75
C ASP A 57 -14.83 19.75 10.04
N LYS A 58 -14.16 19.67 11.19
CA LYS A 58 -14.79 19.98 12.47
C LYS A 58 -15.07 21.47 12.53
N ALA A 59 -16.20 21.85 13.13
CA ALA A 59 -16.62 23.26 13.19
C ALA A 59 -15.60 24.17 13.92
N VAL A 60 -14.82 23.61 14.84
CA VAL A 60 -13.79 24.32 15.61
C VAL A 60 -12.59 24.74 14.75
N ASP A 61 -12.25 23.95 13.73
CA ASP A 61 -11.05 24.16 12.90
C ASP A 61 -11.30 25.13 11.73
N ARG A 62 -12.54 25.66 11.63
CA ARG A 62 -12.97 26.54 10.55
C ARG A 62 -12.01 27.71 10.34
N PHE A 63 -11.52 28.36 11.39
CA PHE A 63 -10.64 29.52 11.25
C PHE A 63 -9.27 29.17 10.67
N GLU A 64 -8.71 28.03 11.08
CA GLU A 64 -7.43 27.54 10.58
C GLU A 64 -7.54 27.16 9.09
N ILE A 65 -8.61 26.47 8.74
CA ILE A 65 -8.85 26.03 7.35
C ILE A 65 -9.12 27.21 6.43
N ASN A 66 -9.84 28.23 6.89
CA ASN A 66 -9.98 29.47 6.11
C ASN A 66 -8.61 30.14 5.91
N ALA A 67 -7.76 30.19 6.93
CA ALA A 67 -6.42 30.77 6.81
C ALA A 67 -5.54 29.98 5.80
N GLN A 68 -5.62 28.65 5.81
CA GLN A 68 -4.93 27.79 4.85
C GLN A 68 -5.49 27.97 3.43
N ALA A 69 -6.81 27.96 3.26
CA ALA A 69 -7.48 28.15 1.97
C ALA A 69 -7.13 29.50 1.31
N TYR A 70 -7.03 30.57 2.11
CA TYR A 70 -6.61 31.88 1.61
C TYR A 70 -5.14 31.92 1.20
N ARG A 71 -4.27 31.13 1.85
CA ARG A 71 -2.81 31.13 1.58
C ARG A 71 -2.40 30.18 0.47
N GLU A 72 -3.04 29.01 0.39
CA GLU A 72 -2.61 27.90 -0.46
C GLU A 72 -3.46 27.72 -1.72
N ALA A 73 -4.49 28.57 -1.90
CA ALA A 73 -5.63 28.33 -2.77
C ALA A 73 -6.37 27.04 -2.37
N ALA A 74 -7.65 26.91 -2.74
CA ALA A 74 -8.49 25.83 -2.24
C ALA A 74 -7.87 24.44 -2.49
N SER A 75 -7.42 23.78 -1.44
CA SER A 75 -6.94 22.39 -1.47
C SER A 75 -8.13 21.45 -1.28
N GLY A 76 -8.19 20.38 -2.09
CA GLY A 76 -9.30 19.43 -2.11
C GLY A 76 -9.32 18.51 -0.88
N ALA A 77 -10.37 17.68 -0.80
CA ALA A 77 -10.62 16.64 0.22
C ALA A 77 -11.29 17.07 1.55
N ASN A 78 -11.69 18.33 1.72
CA ASN A 78 -12.41 18.77 2.93
C ASN A 78 -13.93 18.52 2.90
N GLY A 79 -14.46 17.87 1.84
CA GLY A 79 -15.87 17.55 1.58
C GLY A 79 -16.91 18.69 1.72
N GLY A 80 -16.46 19.91 1.96
CA GLY A 80 -17.24 21.14 1.96
C GLY A 80 -17.08 21.93 0.66
N LYS A 81 -17.92 22.96 0.50
CA LYS A 81 -17.95 23.83 -0.70
C LYS A 81 -16.68 24.66 -0.90
N THR A 82 -15.85 24.78 0.13
CA THR A 82 -14.63 25.60 0.16
C THR A 82 -13.37 24.82 -0.20
N GLY A 83 -13.42 23.48 -0.25
CA GLY A 83 -12.31 22.60 -0.65
C GLY A 83 -12.41 22.21 -2.12
N GLY A 84 -11.88 23.05 -3.01
CA GLY A 84 -11.94 22.88 -4.46
C GLY A 84 -11.03 21.75 -4.98
N GLY A 85 -11.45 20.50 -4.85
CA GLY A 85 -10.99 19.39 -5.69
C GLY A 85 -11.91 19.19 -6.91
N CYS A 86 -11.54 18.37 -7.90
CA CYS A 86 -12.35 18.13 -9.12
C CYS A 86 -13.73 17.48 -8.87
N GLY A 87 -14.20 17.36 -7.63
CA GLY A 87 -15.51 16.80 -7.31
C GLY A 87 -15.72 15.39 -7.84
N CYS A 88 -14.63 14.68 -8.15
CA CYS A 88 -14.66 13.35 -8.73
C CYS A 88 -14.98 12.36 -7.60
N ASN A 89 -16.27 12.10 -7.41
CA ASN A 89 -16.78 10.95 -6.68
C ASN A 89 -16.78 9.73 -7.62
#